data_AF-A0A211ZHM0-F1
#
_entry.id   AF-A0A211ZHM0-F1
#
_cell.length_a   1.000
_cell.length_b   1.000
_cell.length_c   1.000
_cell.angle_alpha   90.00
_cell.angle_beta   90.00
_cell.angle_gamma   90.00
#
_symmetry.space_group_name_H-M   'P 1'
#
loop_
_entity.id
_entity.type
_entity.pdbx_description
1 polymer ?
#
loop_
_entity_poly.entity_id
_entity_poly.type
_entity_poly.pdbx_seq_one_letter_code
_entity_poly.pdbx_strand_id
1 'polypeptide(L)'
;MRAGRLAAIVAVAAALAVPLAAARGQDASPPPAPAPAAEPVPSELLAAIDAERGELEARRARLDEREALLAVAEARVRHEVDRLAVLKREIEGQLAQQSGLLEADLKRMGATYAAMRARDAARIMDEMEPATVVAIFDRMPERRSAPILGAMTPLKAQEVTRMILERHQVPPS
;
A
#
# COMPACT_ATOMS: atom_id res chain seq x y z
N MET A 1 -13.16 -5.95 -35.97
CA MET A 1 -13.62 -6.56 -37.24
C MET A 1 -12.43 -7.23 -37.93
N ARG A 2 -12.69 -8.41 -38.55
CA ARG A 2 -11.79 -9.35 -39.28
C ARG A 2 -10.98 -10.29 -38.37
N ALA A 3 -11.44 -11.54 -38.16
CA ALA A 3 -11.31 -12.72 -39.04
C ALA A 3 -9.82 -13.07 -39.27
N GLY A 4 -9.24 -14.21 -38.92
CA GLY A 4 -9.73 -15.59 -38.77
C GLY A 4 -8.84 -16.48 -39.66
N ARG A 5 -8.18 -17.51 -39.09
CA ARG A 5 -7.57 -18.73 -39.71
C ARG A 5 -6.45 -19.28 -38.80
N LEU A 6 -6.67 -20.35 -38.02
CA LEU A 6 -6.55 -21.79 -38.34
C LEU A 6 -5.14 -22.26 -38.75
N ALA A 7 -4.48 -22.88 -37.76
CA ALA A 7 -3.76 -24.16 -37.75
C ALA A 7 -2.98 -24.70 -38.97
N ALA A 8 -1.81 -25.26 -38.61
CA ALA A 8 -1.09 -26.41 -39.18
C ALA A 8 -0.14 -26.19 -40.37
N ILE A 9 1.05 -26.81 -40.26
CA ILE A 9 1.92 -27.50 -41.25
C ILE A 9 3.23 -27.81 -40.48
N VAL A 10 3.50 -29.04 -40.02
CA VAL A 10 4.07 -30.22 -40.70
C VAL A 10 5.53 -30.03 -41.16
N ALA A 11 6.32 -31.07 -40.85
CA ALA A 11 7.77 -31.20 -40.86
C ALA A 11 8.44 -31.33 -42.25
N VAL A 12 9.78 -31.36 -42.20
CA VAL A 12 10.75 -32.21 -42.94
C VAL A 12 11.88 -31.45 -43.65
N ALA A 13 13.05 -32.05 -43.49
CA ALA A 13 14.40 -31.88 -44.03
C ALA A 13 14.58 -31.36 -45.47
N ALA A 14 15.75 -30.75 -45.71
CA ALA A 14 16.72 -31.02 -46.79
C ALA A 14 17.80 -29.91 -46.76
N ALA A 15 19.05 -30.23 -46.48
CA ALA A 15 20.10 -30.51 -47.47
C ALA A 15 20.42 -29.31 -48.40
N LEU A 16 21.61 -28.74 -48.24
CA LEU A 16 22.33 -28.08 -49.33
C LEU A 16 23.79 -28.51 -49.33
N ALA A 17 24.22 -28.95 -50.49
CA ALA A 17 25.50 -29.52 -50.82
C ALA A 17 26.29 -28.55 -51.71
N VAL A 18 27.59 -28.39 -51.39
CA VAL A 18 28.78 -28.41 -52.29
C VAL A 18 28.97 -27.23 -53.28
N PRO A 19 30.18 -26.62 -53.36
CA PRO A 19 31.29 -27.09 -54.23
C PRO A 19 32.59 -27.29 -53.42
N LEU A 20 33.61 -28.05 -53.83
CA LEU A 20 34.32 -28.06 -55.11
C LEU A 20 35.17 -29.34 -55.24
N ALA A 21 35.42 -29.67 -56.50
CA ALA A 21 36.05 -30.84 -57.08
C ALA A 21 37.37 -31.37 -56.45
N ALA A 22 37.52 -32.68 -56.67
CA ALA A 22 38.66 -33.51 -56.36
C ALA A 22 39.97 -33.06 -57.07
N ALA A 23 41.05 -33.01 -56.29
CA ALA A 23 42.40 -33.25 -56.76
C ALA A 23 43.00 -34.36 -55.90
N ARG A 24 43.49 -35.39 -56.56
CA ARG A 24 44.09 -36.60 -55.99
C ARG A 24 45.30 -36.25 -55.13
N GLY A 25 45.26 -36.69 -53.88
CA GLY A 25 46.42 -36.87 -53.00
C GLY A 25 46.03 -37.92 -51.98
N GLN A 26 46.66 -39.09 -52.04
CA GLN A 26 46.56 -40.09 -50.98
C GLN A 26 47.28 -39.53 -49.75
N ASP A 27 46.53 -38.92 -48.84
CA ASP A 27 46.90 -38.90 -47.43
C ASP A 27 45.82 -39.70 -46.71
N ALA A 28 46.10 -40.99 -46.55
CA ALA A 28 45.41 -41.81 -45.57
C ALA A 28 45.73 -41.21 -44.20
N SER A 29 44.84 -40.33 -43.70
CA SER A 29 44.84 -40.01 -42.28
C SER A 29 44.76 -41.33 -41.51
N PRO A 30 45.72 -41.63 -40.62
CA PRO A 30 45.68 -42.85 -39.83
C PRO A 30 44.35 -42.88 -39.06
N PRO A 31 43.81 -44.08 -38.76
CA PRO A 31 42.63 -44.18 -37.89
C PRO A 31 42.91 -43.36 -36.62
N PRO A 32 41.91 -42.66 -36.04
CA PRO A 32 42.12 -41.96 -34.78
C PRO A 32 42.72 -42.97 -33.82
N ALA A 33 43.92 -42.67 -33.31
CA ALA A 33 44.57 -43.50 -32.31
C ALA A 33 43.53 -43.78 -31.21
N PRO A 34 43.49 -45.01 -30.65
CA PRO A 34 42.63 -45.26 -29.51
C PRO A 34 42.91 -44.14 -28.51
N ALA A 35 41.87 -43.39 -28.13
CA ALA A 35 41.99 -42.42 -27.05
C ALA A 35 42.73 -43.13 -25.92
N PRO A 36 43.77 -42.52 -25.31
CA PRO A 36 44.51 -43.18 -24.24
C PRO A 36 43.47 -43.73 -23.27
N ALA A 37 43.57 -45.02 -22.95
CA ALA A 37 42.68 -45.64 -21.98
C ALA A 37 42.67 -44.71 -20.76
N ALA A 38 41.53 -44.09 -20.48
CA ALA A 38 41.42 -43.10 -19.43
C ALA A 38 42.01 -43.75 -18.17
N GLU A 39 43.09 -43.16 -17.65
CA GLU A 39 43.71 -43.68 -16.43
C GLU A 39 42.62 -43.76 -15.36
N PRO A 40 42.51 -44.88 -14.63
CA PRO A 40 41.44 -45.05 -13.65
C PRO A 40 41.54 -43.90 -12.65
N VAL A 41 40.46 -43.12 -12.54
CA VAL A 41 40.39 -42.01 -11.58
C VAL A 41 40.71 -42.57 -10.19
N PRO A 42 41.68 -41.99 -9.46
CA PRO A 42 42.04 -42.50 -8.13
C PRO A 42 40.81 -42.55 -7.22
N SER A 43 40.59 -43.68 -6.55
CA SER A 43 39.43 -43.90 -5.68
C SER A 43 39.32 -42.87 -4.55
N GLU A 44 40.44 -42.34 -4.08
CA GLU A 44 40.49 -41.28 -3.06
C GLU A 44 39.90 -39.96 -3.57
N LEU A 45 40.15 -39.61 -4.83
CA LEU A 45 39.58 -38.40 -5.45
C LEU A 45 38.06 -38.54 -5.62
N LEU A 46 37.58 -39.71 -6.02
CA LEU A 46 36.15 -39.99 -6.11
C LEU A 46 35.46 -39.87 -4.74
N ALA A 47 36.09 -40.44 -3.69
CA ALA A 47 35.58 -40.34 -2.32
C ALA A 47 35.54 -38.88 -1.81
N ALA A 48 36.55 -38.06 -2.13
CA ALA A 48 36.57 -36.66 -1.77
C ALA A 48 35.45 -35.86 -2.46
N ILE A 49 35.19 -36.13 -3.74
CA ILE A 49 34.10 -35.50 -4.51
C ILE A 49 32.74 -35.87 -3.92
N ASP A 50 32.54 -37.14 -3.55
CA ASP A 50 31.28 -37.59 -2.96
C ASP A 50 31.04 -36.99 -1.56
N ALA A 51 32.11 -36.83 -0.76
CA ALA A 51 32.05 -36.14 0.52
C ALA A 51 31.65 -34.66 0.36
N GLU A 52 32.27 -33.95 -0.59
CA GLU A 52 31.94 -32.55 -0.89
C GLU A 52 30.49 -32.41 -1.39
N ARG A 53 30.03 -33.32 -2.26
CA ARG A 53 28.63 -33.38 -2.71
C ARG A 53 27.67 -33.56 -1.53
N GLY A 54 27.98 -34.46 -0.60
CA GLY A 54 27.18 -34.67 0.60
C GLY A 54 27.07 -33.42 1.48
N GLU A 55 28.17 -32.69 1.66
CA GLU A 55 28.16 -31.42 2.39
C GLU A 55 27.30 -30.35 1.69
N LEU A 56 27.42 -30.24 0.36
CA LEU A 56 26.65 -29.29 -0.43
C LEU A 56 25.15 -29.60 -0.40
N GLU A 57 24.76 -30.87 -0.55
CA GLU A 57 23.37 -31.34 -0.40
C GLU A 57 22.82 -30.98 0.99
N ALA A 58 23.58 -31.23 2.05
CA ALA A 58 23.17 -30.89 3.41
C ALA A 58 23.07 -29.37 3.66
N ARG A 59 23.89 -28.56 2.98
CA ARG A 59 23.76 -27.09 3.01
C ARG A 59 22.54 -26.62 2.23
N ARG A 60 22.28 -27.18 1.05
CA ARG A 60 21.09 -26.89 0.24
C ARG A 60 19.81 -27.19 1.00
N ALA A 61 19.66 -28.39 1.56
CA ALA A 61 18.48 -28.75 2.36
C ALA A 61 18.23 -27.79 3.53
N ARG A 62 19.29 -27.34 4.21
CA ARG A 62 19.20 -26.34 5.29
C ARG A 62 18.79 -24.95 4.80
N LEU A 63 19.21 -24.56 3.60
CA LEU A 63 18.78 -23.30 2.99
C LEU A 63 17.31 -23.38 2.56
N ASP A 64 16.91 -24.47 1.92
CA ASP A 64 15.53 -24.69 1.49
C ASP A 64 14.54 -24.66 2.68
N GLU A 65 14.91 -25.27 3.81
CA GLU A 65 14.11 -25.20 5.04
C GLU A 65 13.98 -23.76 5.56
N ARG A 66 15.08 -23.00 5.57
CA ARG A 66 15.06 -21.59 6.02
C ARG A 66 14.26 -20.71 5.08
N GLU A 67 14.36 -20.92 3.78
CA GLU A 67 13.57 -20.22 2.77
C GLU A 67 12.08 -20.50 2.94
N ALA A 68 11.69 -21.75 3.19
CA ALA A 68 10.30 -22.11 3.47
C ALA A 68 9.77 -21.40 4.73
N LEU A 69 10.55 -21.38 5.81
CA LEU A 69 10.18 -20.67 7.05
C LEU A 69 10.07 -19.15 6.84
N LEU A 70 11.00 -18.56 6.10
CA LEU A 70 10.97 -17.14 5.77
C LEU A 70 9.76 -16.79 4.91
N ALA A 71 9.42 -17.61 3.92
CA ALA A 71 8.24 -17.40 3.08
C ALA A 71 6.94 -17.39 3.89
N VAL A 72 6.81 -18.29 4.87
CA VAL A 72 5.66 -18.32 5.80
C VAL A 72 5.65 -17.07 6.70
N ALA A 73 6.81 -16.67 7.24
CA ALA A 73 6.92 -15.48 8.08
C ALA A 73 6.55 -14.21 7.31
N GLU A 74 7.06 -14.06 6.08
CA GLU A 74 6.72 -12.94 5.22
C GLU A 74 5.23 -12.92 4.85
N ALA A 75 4.63 -14.08 4.54
CA ALA A 75 3.21 -14.17 4.25
C ALA A 75 2.37 -13.72 5.46
N ARG A 76 2.76 -14.12 6.67
CA ARG A 76 2.12 -13.68 7.91
C ARG A 76 2.26 -12.18 8.12
N VAL A 77 3.45 -11.61 7.91
CA VAL A 77 3.67 -10.16 8.03
C VAL A 77 2.82 -9.40 7.02
N ARG A 78 2.79 -9.81 5.75
CA ARG A 78 1.95 -9.20 4.71
C ARG A 78 0.48 -9.22 5.11
N HIS A 79 -0.02 -10.37 5.59
CA HIS A 79 -1.39 -10.52 6.07
C HIS A 79 -1.72 -9.57 7.22
N GLU A 80 -0.83 -9.43 8.21
CA GLU A 80 -1.04 -8.51 9.32
C GLU A 80 -0.98 -7.03 8.88
N VAL A 81 -0.09 -6.67 7.96
CA VAL A 81 -0.05 -5.32 7.37
C VAL A 81 -1.36 -5.00 6.66
N ASP A 82 -1.87 -5.92 5.84
CA ASP A 82 -3.14 -5.73 5.13
C ASP A 82 -4.32 -5.60 6.09
N ARG A 83 -4.36 -6.43 7.14
CA ARG A 83 -5.38 -6.36 8.20
C ARG A 83 -5.35 -5.00 8.90
N LEU A 84 -4.16 -4.52 9.28
CA LEU A 84 -3.99 -3.21 9.91
C LEU A 84 -4.38 -2.06 8.98
N ALA A 85 -4.07 -2.16 7.69
CA ALA A 85 -4.45 -1.17 6.70
C ALA A 85 -5.97 -1.10 6.48
N VAL A 86 -6.67 -2.24 6.51
CA VAL A 86 -8.15 -2.28 6.50
C VAL A 86 -8.71 -1.61 7.75
N LEU A 87 -8.25 -2.01 8.93
CA LEU A 87 -8.74 -1.47 10.19
C LEU A 87 -8.51 0.05 10.30
N LYS A 88 -7.35 0.53 9.87
CA LYS A 88 -7.06 1.97 9.81
C LYS A 88 -8.08 2.71 8.94
N ARG A 89 -8.37 2.19 7.75
CA ARG A 89 -9.36 2.80 6.84
C ARG A 89 -10.77 2.80 7.42
N GLU A 90 -11.16 1.73 8.12
CA GLU A 90 -12.45 1.66 8.80
C GLU A 90 -12.55 2.72 9.91
N ILE A 91 -11.52 2.87 10.73
CA ILE A 91 -11.47 3.88 11.80
C ILE A 91 -11.50 5.29 11.20
N GLU A 92 -10.69 5.58 10.19
CA GLU A 92 -10.68 6.87 9.51
C GLU A 92 -12.06 7.18 8.89
N GLY A 93 -12.71 6.18 8.29
CA GLY A 93 -14.06 6.31 7.74
C GLY A 93 -15.11 6.60 8.82
N GLN A 94 -15.08 5.88 9.93
CA GLN A 94 -15.98 6.10 11.06
C GLN A 94 -15.77 7.48 11.71
N LEU A 95 -14.52 7.91 11.85
CA LEU A 95 -14.20 9.23 12.40
C LEU A 95 -14.70 10.34 11.47
N ALA A 96 -14.46 10.21 10.16
CA ALA A 96 -14.96 11.16 9.17
C ALA A 96 -16.50 11.23 9.18
N GLN A 97 -17.18 10.09 9.29
CA GLN A 97 -18.63 10.03 9.40
C GLN A 97 -19.13 10.75 10.67
N GLN A 98 -18.53 10.47 11.83
CA GLN A 98 -18.91 11.12 13.09
C GLN A 98 -18.66 12.63 13.04
N SER A 99 -17.51 13.07 12.54
CA SER A 99 -17.22 14.49 12.34
C SER A 99 -18.24 15.15 11.40
N GLY A 100 -18.65 14.46 10.33
CA GLY A 100 -19.69 14.94 9.41
C GLY A 100 -21.06 15.07 10.07
N LEU A 101 -21.45 14.12 10.93
CA LEU A 101 -22.70 14.18 11.69
C LEU A 101 -22.69 15.34 12.70
N LEU A 102 -21.62 15.49 13.48
CA LEU A 102 -21.46 16.61 14.42
C LEU A 102 -21.52 17.97 13.70
N GLU A 103 -20.84 18.09 12.56
CA GLU A 103 -20.88 19.31 11.75
C GLU A 103 -22.28 19.59 11.20
N ALA A 104 -23.02 18.56 10.76
CA ALA A 104 -24.39 18.70 10.32
C ALA A 104 -25.32 19.14 11.46
N ASP A 105 -25.14 18.58 12.65
CA ASP A 105 -25.92 18.92 13.85
C ASP A 105 -25.67 20.37 14.26
N LEU A 106 -24.41 20.80 14.30
CA LEU A 106 -24.04 22.20 14.58
C LEU A 106 -24.63 23.17 13.55
N LYS A 107 -24.60 22.83 12.25
CA LYS A 107 -25.26 23.62 11.20
C LYS A 107 -26.77 23.71 11.41
N ARG A 108 -27.44 22.61 11.78
CA ARG A 108 -28.88 22.62 12.08
C ARG A 108 -29.20 23.48 13.31
N MET A 109 -28.36 23.42 14.35
CA MET A 109 -28.51 24.27 15.54
C MET A 109 -28.30 25.75 15.19
N GLY A 110 -27.25 26.07 14.44
CA GLY A 110 -27.00 27.42 13.93
C GLY A 110 -28.18 27.97 13.12
N ALA A 111 -28.73 27.17 12.19
CA ALA A 111 -29.91 27.57 11.42
C ALA A 111 -31.15 27.79 12.31
N THR A 112 -31.39 26.91 13.29
CA THR A 112 -32.50 27.02 14.23
C THR A 112 -32.43 28.32 15.02
N TYR A 113 -31.29 28.60 15.66
CA TYR A 113 -31.12 29.82 16.45
C TYR A 113 -31.09 31.09 15.59
N ALA A 114 -30.57 31.02 14.36
CA ALA A 114 -30.58 32.14 13.42
C ALA A 114 -32.00 32.52 12.95
N ALA A 115 -32.93 31.58 12.96
CA ALA A 115 -34.33 31.81 12.60
C ALA A 115 -35.14 32.42 13.76
N MET A 116 -34.64 32.33 15.00
CA MET A 116 -35.28 32.91 16.18
C MET A 116 -35.05 34.41 16.30
N ARG A 117 -35.81 35.08 17.18
CA ARG A 117 -35.54 36.49 17.52
C ARG A 117 -34.23 36.58 18.29
N ALA A 118 -33.44 37.60 18.00
CA ALA A 118 -32.09 37.73 18.55
C ALA A 118 -32.06 37.69 20.09
N ARG A 119 -33.02 38.36 20.75
CA ARG A 119 -33.15 38.34 22.22
C ARG A 119 -33.50 36.97 22.79
N ASP A 120 -34.36 36.22 22.10
CA ASP A 120 -34.77 34.88 22.56
C ASP A 120 -33.61 33.89 22.43
N ALA A 121 -32.87 33.95 21.32
CA ALA A 121 -31.66 33.15 21.12
C ALA A 121 -30.57 33.52 22.13
N ALA A 122 -30.35 34.81 22.37
CA ALA A 122 -29.36 35.29 23.35
C ALA A 122 -29.64 34.77 24.76
N ARG A 123 -30.91 34.82 25.20
CA ARG A 123 -31.31 34.31 26.53
C ARG A 123 -30.99 32.82 26.69
N ILE A 124 -31.23 32.01 25.65
CA ILE A 124 -30.90 30.58 25.69
C ILE A 124 -29.38 30.38 25.68
N MET A 125 -28.64 31.17 24.89
CA MET A 125 -27.18 31.10 24.79
C MET A 125 -26.46 31.57 26.05
N ASP A 126 -27.04 32.49 26.82
CA ASP A 126 -26.51 32.89 28.14
C ASP A 126 -26.49 31.73 29.14
N GLU A 127 -27.39 30.75 29.01
CA GLU A 127 -27.43 29.55 29.85
C GLU A 127 -26.50 28.43 29.36
N MET A 128 -25.97 28.53 28.14
CA MET A 128 -25.10 27.52 27.53
C MET A 128 -23.61 27.73 27.85
N GLU A 129 -22.82 26.66 27.74
CA GLU A 129 -21.36 26.76 27.86
C GLU A 129 -20.79 27.65 26.74
N PRO A 130 -19.87 28.60 27.05
CA PRO A 130 -19.30 29.51 26.06
C PRO A 130 -18.71 28.80 24.83
N ALA A 131 -18.04 27.66 25.01
CA ALA A 131 -17.46 26.87 23.91
C ALA A 131 -18.52 26.38 22.90
N THR A 132 -19.69 25.97 23.40
CA THR A 132 -20.81 25.52 22.57
C THR A 132 -21.43 26.68 21.78
N VAL A 133 -21.54 27.85 22.42
CA VAL A 133 -22.04 29.07 21.75
C VAL A 133 -21.13 29.46 20.59
N VAL A 134 -19.80 29.44 20.80
CA VAL A 134 -18.81 29.71 19.74
C VAL A 134 -18.97 28.72 18.59
N ALA A 135 -19.07 27.42 18.87
CA ALA A 135 -19.22 26.40 17.83
C ALA A 135 -20.50 26.60 16.99
N ILE A 136 -21.60 27.06 17.60
CA ILE A 136 -22.84 27.38 16.89
C ILE A 136 -22.69 28.66 16.05
N PHE A 137 -22.04 29.70 16.59
CA PHE A 137 -21.77 30.95 15.89
C PHE A 137 -20.88 30.75 14.66
N ASP A 138 -19.89 29.86 14.74
CA ASP A 138 -19.02 29.51 13.60
C ASP A 138 -19.77 28.89 12.41
N ARG A 139 -20.97 28.34 12.65
CA ARG A 139 -21.83 27.72 11.62
C ARG A 139 -23.03 28.58 11.27
N MET A 140 -23.06 29.84 11.74
CA MET A 140 -24.12 30.80 11.51
C MET A 140 -23.60 32.01 10.70
N PRO A 141 -24.39 32.60 9.79
CA PRO A 141 -24.00 33.85 9.12
C PRO A 141 -23.79 35.00 10.12
N GLU A 142 -22.70 35.75 9.95
CA GLU A 142 -22.33 36.88 10.83
C GLU A 142 -23.47 37.90 11.02
N ARG A 143 -24.23 38.16 9.95
CA ARG A 143 -25.40 39.07 9.97
C ARG A 143 -26.49 38.63 10.96
N ARG A 144 -26.55 37.35 11.30
CA ARG A 144 -27.51 36.77 12.26
C ARG A 144 -26.90 36.64 13.65
N SER A 145 -25.62 36.30 13.77
CA SER A 145 -24.95 36.13 15.07
C SER A 145 -24.65 37.47 15.76
N ALA A 146 -24.27 38.52 15.02
CA ALA A 146 -23.98 39.84 15.59
C ALA A 146 -25.08 40.41 16.49
N PRO A 147 -26.37 40.49 16.07
CA PRO A 147 -27.43 40.98 16.94
C PRO A 147 -27.75 40.03 18.11
N ILE A 148 -27.43 38.73 18.00
CA ILE A 148 -27.58 37.78 19.11
C ILE A 148 -26.51 38.08 20.16
N LEU A 149 -25.24 38.19 19.76
CA LEU A 149 -24.13 38.53 20.66
C LEU A 149 -24.38 39.86 21.38
N GLY A 150 -24.90 40.87 20.68
CA GLY A 150 -25.26 42.16 21.28
C GLY A 150 -26.46 42.13 22.24
N ALA A 151 -27.26 41.06 22.21
CA ALA A 151 -28.40 40.87 23.10
C ALA A 151 -28.10 39.95 24.30
N MET A 152 -26.90 39.36 24.36
CA MET A 152 -26.44 38.51 25.47
C MET A 152 -26.04 39.34 26.68
N THR A 153 -25.86 38.67 27.82
CA THR A 153 -25.28 39.32 29.00
C THR A 153 -23.84 39.82 28.72
N PRO A 154 -23.43 40.99 29.26
CA PRO A 154 -22.10 41.53 29.00
C PRO A 154 -20.96 40.57 29.36
N LEU A 155 -21.11 39.83 30.46
CA LEU A 155 -20.14 38.84 30.91
C LEU A 155 -20.00 37.69 29.89
N LYS A 156 -21.13 37.10 29.47
CA LYS A 156 -21.10 36.00 28.49
C LYS A 156 -20.58 36.46 27.13
N ALA A 157 -20.99 37.64 26.65
CA ALA A 157 -20.50 38.19 25.39
C ALA A 157 -18.97 38.38 25.38
N GLN A 158 -18.40 38.84 26.51
CA GLN A 158 -16.95 38.93 26.67
C GLN A 158 -16.28 37.56 26.67
N GLU A 159 -16.84 36.57 27.37
CA GLU A 159 -16.32 35.20 27.39
C GLU A 159 -16.29 34.56 25.99
N VAL A 160 -17.41 34.65 25.26
CA VAL A 160 -17.53 34.13 23.89
C VAL A 160 -16.54 34.83 22.96
N THR A 161 -16.44 36.16 23.03
CA THR A 161 -15.50 36.94 22.20
C THR A 161 -14.05 36.56 22.49
N ARG A 162 -13.70 36.40 23.77
CA ARG A 162 -12.37 35.97 24.19
C ARG A 162 -12.03 34.59 23.62
N MET A 163 -12.95 33.63 23.71
CA MET A 163 -12.74 32.29 23.17
C MET A 163 -12.56 32.28 21.65
N ILE A 164 -13.31 33.11 20.91
CA ILE A 164 -13.14 33.27 19.46
C ILE A 164 -11.70 33.76 19.17
N LEU A 165 -11.22 34.77 19.88
CA LEU A 165 -9.87 35.32 19.70
C LEU A 165 -8.76 34.33 20.11
N GLU A 166 -8.94 33.57 21.18
CA GLU A 166 -7.98 32.55 21.65
C GLU A 166 -7.83 31.42 20.62
N ARG A 167 -8.94 30.99 19.99
CA ARG A 167 -8.91 29.98 18.92
C ARG A 167 -8.11 30.42 17.70
N HIS A 168 -8.19 31.69 17.32
CA HIS A 168 -7.44 32.22 16.17
C HIS A 168 -5.94 32.42 16.44
N GLN A 169 -5.50 32.36 17.70
CA GLN A 169 -4.10 32.52 18.09
C GLN A 169 -3.32 31.20 18.15
N VAL A 170 -3.99 30.05 18.10
CA VAL A 170 -3.31 28.75 18.00
C VAL A 170 -2.83 28.58 16.56
N PRO A 171 -1.51 28.60 16.27
CA PRO A 171 -1.02 28.40 14.92
C PRO A 171 -1.47 27.03 14.40
N PRO A 172 -1.81 26.91 13.11
CA PRO A 172 -2.17 25.62 12.53
C PRO A 172 -0.98 24.65 12.70
N SER A 173 -1.22 23.55 13.42
CA SER A 173 -0.32 22.40 13.52
C SER A 173 -0.41 21.53 12.27
#